data_AF-A0A1C6GEI8-F1
#
_entry.id   AF-A0A1C6GEI8-F1
#
_cell.length_a   1.000
_cell.length_b   1.000
_cell.length_c   1.000
_cell.angle_alpha   90.00
_cell.angle_beta   90.00
_cell.angle_gamma   90.00
#
_symmetry.space_group_name_H-M   'P 1'
#
loop_
_entity.id
_entity.type
_entity.pdbx_description
1 polymer ?
#
loop_
_entity_poly.entity_id
_entity_poly.type
_entity_poly.pdbx_seq_one_letter_code
_entity_poly.pdbx_strand_id
1 'polypeptide(L)'
;MAVYVVAVIKRNDKVFATQRGYGEFKGGWEFPGGKIEPGEGAKEALKREIREELNTDIEVGDLIDVIEHDEAKWLGKEELSCISWLPADMELLDKIRREL
;
A
#
# COMPACT_ATOMS: atom_id res chain seq x y z
N MET A 1 -10.37 -2.05 8.66
CA MET A 1 -9.06 -2.47 8.09
C MET A 1 -9.20 -2.47 6.58
N ALA A 2 -8.31 -1.80 5.86
CA ALA A 2 -8.27 -1.86 4.40
C ALA A 2 -7.21 -2.89 4.01
N VAL A 3 -7.53 -3.75 3.05
CA VAL A 3 -6.59 -4.73 2.49
C VAL A 3 -6.32 -4.32 1.05
N TYR A 4 -5.06 -4.42 0.63
CA TYR A 4 -4.61 -4.05 -0.70
C TYR A 4 -3.97 -5.24 -1.38
N VAL A 5 -4.02 -5.26 -2.70
CA VAL A 5 -3.33 -6.21 -3.56
C VAL A 5 -2.47 -5.45 -4.55
N VAL A 6 -1.29 -5.99 -4.86
CA VAL A 6 -0.38 -5.43 -5.87
C VAL A 6 0.11 -6.53 -6.80
N ALA A 7 0.25 -6.22 -8.08
CA ALA A 7 0.71 -7.17 -9.09
C ALA A 7 2.22 -7.04 -9.29
N VAL A 8 2.95 -8.12 -9.03
CA VAL A 8 4.36 -8.23 -9.42
C VAL A 8 4.43 -8.91 -10.78
N ILE A 9 4.47 -8.11 -11.85
CA ILE A 9 4.55 -8.61 -13.23
C ILE A 9 6.04 -8.68 -13.63
N LYS A 10 6.52 -9.90 -13.92
CA LYS A 10 7.91 -10.15 -14.30
C LYS A 10 8.03 -10.50 -15.78
N ARG A 11 9.09 -9.99 -16.43
CA ARG A 11 9.51 -10.40 -17.78
C ARG A 11 11.03 -10.46 -17.82
N ASN A 12 11.59 -11.67 -17.89
CA ASN A 12 13.02 -11.93 -17.75
C ASN A 12 13.56 -11.35 -16.43
N ASP A 13 14.57 -10.49 -16.50
CA ASP A 13 15.22 -9.78 -15.41
C ASP A 13 14.52 -8.45 -15.04
N LYS A 14 13.32 -8.20 -15.58
CA LYS A 14 12.58 -6.94 -15.38
C LYS A 14 11.29 -7.15 -14.60
N VAL A 15 10.96 -6.14 -13.80
CA VAL A 15 9.64 -5.97 -13.17
C VAL A 15 8.92 -4.78 -13.79
N PHE A 16 7.60 -4.86 -13.87
CA PHE A 16 6.76 -3.75 -14.32
C PHE A 16 6.32 -2.88 -13.12
N ALA A 17 6.35 -1.56 -13.29
CA ALA A 17 5.88 -0.59 -12.32
C ALA A 17 5.20 0.57 -13.05
N THR A 18 4.28 1.24 -12.38
CA THR A 18 3.57 2.42 -12.87
C THR A 18 4.09 3.66 -12.16
N GLN A 19 3.98 4.82 -12.81
CA GLN A 19 4.33 6.11 -12.20
C GLN A 19 3.06 6.92 -11.97
N ARG A 20 2.90 7.48 -10.76
CA ARG A 20 1.71 8.25 -10.40
C ARG A 20 1.64 9.58 -11.17
N GLY A 21 0.50 9.83 -11.83
CA GLY A 21 0.27 11.05 -12.59
C GLY A 21 -0.18 12.27 -11.76
N TYR A 22 -0.69 12.06 -10.54
CA TYR A 22 -1.29 13.10 -9.69
C TYR A 22 -1.25 12.71 -8.19
N GLY A 23 -1.66 13.64 -7.32
CA GLY A 23 -1.70 13.47 -5.87
C GLY A 23 -0.39 13.80 -5.15
N GLU A 24 -0.37 13.58 -3.84
CA GLU A 24 0.77 13.87 -2.93
C GLU A 24 2.07 13.17 -3.35
N PHE A 25 1.97 12.03 -4.03
CA PHE A 25 3.11 11.23 -4.49
C PHE A 25 3.29 11.24 -6.02
N LYS A 26 2.86 12.32 -6.69
CA LYS A 26 3.06 12.45 -8.14
C LYS A 26 4.53 12.25 -8.52
N GLY A 27 4.79 11.42 -9.54
CA GLY A 27 6.13 11.06 -9.98
C GLY A 27 6.77 9.89 -9.22
N GLY A 28 6.17 9.44 -8.11
CA GLY A 28 6.54 8.20 -7.44
C GLY A 28 6.19 6.98 -8.29
N TRP A 29 6.94 5.89 -8.09
CA TRP A 29 6.74 4.61 -8.77
C TRP A 29 6.16 3.59 -7.81
N GLU A 30 5.20 2.81 -8.28
CA GLU A 30 4.51 1.78 -7.50
C GLU A 30 4.24 0.53 -8.35
N PHE A 31 3.98 -0.60 -7.70
CA PHE A 31 3.38 -1.74 -8.40
C PHE A 31 1.90 -1.47 -8.61
N PRO A 32 1.34 -1.82 -9.78
CA PRO A 32 -0.07 -1.57 -10.06
C PRO A 32 -0.95 -2.49 -9.20
N GLY A 33 -2.13 -2.01 -8.86
CA GLY A 33 -3.04 -2.67 -7.92
C GLY A 33 -3.76 -1.67 -7.03
N GLY A 34 -4.52 -2.18 -6.07
CA GLY A 34 -5.40 -1.32 -5.30
C GLY A 34 -6.09 -2.05 -4.18
N LYS A 35 -7.17 -1.44 -3.70
CA LYS A 35 -7.88 -1.88 -2.51
C LYS A 35 -8.82 -3.03 -2.87
N ILE A 36 -8.86 -4.05 -2.02
CA ILE A 36 -9.89 -5.09 -2.12
C ILE A 36 -11.24 -4.50 -1.70
N GLU A 37 -12.26 -4.69 -2.52
CA GLU A 37 -13.63 -4.26 -2.22
C GLU A 37 -14.37 -5.26 -1.31
N PRO A 38 -15.41 -4.82 -0.57
CA PRO A 38 -16.20 -5.71 0.28
C PRO A 38 -16.81 -6.88 -0.51
N GLY A 39 -16.50 -8.11 -0.10
CA GLY A 39 -17.01 -9.33 -0.73
C GLY A 39 -16.20 -9.83 -1.93
N GLU A 40 -15.12 -9.13 -2.30
CA GLU A 40 -14.24 -9.49 -3.41
C GLU A 40 -13.07 -10.36 -2.96
N GLY A 41 -12.72 -11.39 -3.74
CA GLY A 41 -11.51 -12.18 -3.51
C GLY A 41 -10.24 -11.45 -3.98
N ALA A 42 -9.09 -11.71 -3.34
CA ALA A 42 -7.82 -11.05 -3.70
C ALA A 42 -7.43 -11.17 -5.19
N LYS A 43 -7.68 -12.32 -5.81
CA LYS A 43 -7.42 -12.53 -7.25
C LYS A 43 -8.40 -11.76 -8.14
N GLU A 44 -9.64 -11.58 -7.70
CA GLU A 44 -10.67 -10.82 -8.43
C GLU A 44 -10.35 -9.33 -8.36
N ALA A 45 -10.03 -8.84 -7.16
CA ALA A 45 -9.54 -7.49 -6.92
C ALA A 45 -8.35 -7.17 -7.82
N LEU A 46 -7.34 -8.04 -7.85
CA LEU A 46 -6.16 -7.80 -8.65
C LEU A 46 -6.47 -7.74 -10.15
N LYS A 47 -7.38 -8.57 -10.66
CA LYS A 47 -7.82 -8.50 -12.06
C LYS A 47 -8.58 -7.20 -12.36
N ARG A 48 -9.49 -6.80 -11.48
CA ARG A 48 -10.27 -5.55 -11.62
C ARG A 48 -9.36 -4.33 -11.64
N GLU A 49 -8.50 -4.18 -10.64
CA GLU A 49 -7.57 -3.06 -10.52
C GLU A 49 -6.64 -2.96 -11.74
N ILE A 50 -6.05 -4.07 -12.19
CA ILE A 50 -5.19 -4.06 -13.38
C ILE A 50 -5.96 -3.69 -14.65
N ARG A 51 -7.22 -4.12 -14.77
CA ARG A 51 -8.07 -3.73 -15.89
C ARG A 51 -8.41 -2.23 -15.85
N GLU A 52 -8.71 -1.67 -14.69
CA GLU A 52 -9.02 -0.25 -14.51
C GLU A 52 -7.81 0.65 -14.77
N GLU A 53 -6.64 0.29 -14.23
CA GLU A 53 -5.42 1.10 -14.33
C GLU A 53 -4.74 0.96 -15.70
N LEU A 54 -4.67 -0.26 -16.25
CA LEU A 54 -3.83 -0.59 -17.40
C LEU A 54 -4.63 -1.03 -18.65
N ASN A 55 -5.96 -1.05 -18.59
CA ASN A 55 -6.82 -1.52 -19.69
C ASN A 55 -6.41 -2.88 -20.25
N THR A 56 -5.96 -3.79 -19.38
CA THR A 56 -5.39 -5.09 -19.75
C THR A 56 -5.94 -6.20 -18.87
N ASP A 57 -6.13 -7.39 -19.46
CA ASP A 57 -6.50 -8.61 -18.74
C ASP A 57 -5.27 -9.43 -18.34
N ILE A 58 -5.30 -10.03 -17.16
CA ILE A 58 -4.21 -10.85 -16.62
C ILE A 58 -4.69 -12.19 -16.06
N GLU A 59 -3.78 -13.15 -16.02
CA GLU A 59 -3.90 -14.35 -15.20
C GLU A 59 -3.10 -14.16 -13.90
N VAL A 60 -3.74 -14.42 -12.76
CA VAL A 60 -3.12 -14.26 -11.44
C VAL A 60 -2.48 -15.57 -11.03
N GLY A 61 -1.14 -15.56 -10.97
CA GLY A 61 -0.33 -16.69 -10.54
C GLY A 61 -0.34 -16.92 -9.03
N ASP A 62 0.79 -17.39 -8.52
CA ASP A 62 0.98 -17.73 -7.12
C ASP A 62 1.12 -16.47 -6.24
N LEU A 63 0.66 -16.60 -5.00
CA LEU A 63 0.86 -15.59 -3.96
C LEU A 63 2.35 -15.53 -3.62
N ILE A 64 2.95 -14.35 -3.70
CA ILE A 64 4.36 -14.15 -3.36
C ILE A 64 4.51 -13.99 -1.85
N ASP A 65 3.75 -13.07 -1.25
CA ASP A 65 3.81 -12.77 0.18
C ASP A 65 2.54 -12.04 0.64
N VAL A 66 2.34 -11.98 1.95
CA VAL A 66 1.32 -11.17 2.62
C VAL A 66 2.01 -10.28 3.64
N ILE A 67 1.92 -8.97 3.45
CA ILE A 67 2.46 -8.00 4.41
C ILE A 67 1.29 -7.53 5.26
N GLU A 68 1.23 -8.02 6.50
CA GLU A 68 0.25 -7.58 7.50
C GLU A 68 0.86 -6.52 8.41
N HIS A 69 0.03 -5.62 8.93
CA HIS A 69 0.44 -4.75 10.04
C HIS A 69 0.34 -5.56 11.33
N ASP A 70 1.46 -5.71 12.04
CA ASP A 70 1.53 -6.55 13.24
C ASP A 70 0.61 -6.07 14.38
N GLU A 71 0.51 -4.75 14.59
CA GLU A 71 -0.30 -4.16 15.66
C GLU A 71 -0.90 -2.81 15.26
N ALA A 72 -2.10 -2.52 15.78
CA ALA A 72 -2.72 -1.20 15.73
C ALA A 72 -3.27 -0.83 17.11
N LYS A 73 -2.89 0.34 17.63
CA LYS A 73 -3.34 0.85 18.93
C LYS A 73 -3.52 2.36 18.93
N TRP A 74 -4.46 2.84 19.75
CA TRP A 74 -4.53 4.26 20.11
C TRP A 74 -3.39 4.61 21.04
N LEU A 75 -2.78 5.77 20.83
CA LEU A 75 -1.62 6.23 21.61
C LEU A 75 -1.96 7.51 22.35
N GLY A 76 -1.71 7.51 23.66
CA GLY A 76 -1.68 8.72 24.46
C GLY A 76 -0.40 9.52 24.25
N LYS A 77 -0.39 10.78 24.74
CA LYS A 77 0.75 11.71 24.62
C LYS A 77 2.07 11.13 25.11
N GLU A 78 2.05 10.38 26.21
CA GLU A 78 3.25 9.77 26.80
C GLU A 78 3.79 8.62 25.94
N GLU A 79 2.90 7.82 25.34
CA GLU A 79 3.26 6.67 24.51
C GLU A 79 3.91 7.06 23.18
N LEU A 80 3.61 8.26 22.66
CA LEU A 80 4.25 8.79 21.45
C LEU A 80 5.78 8.86 21.57
N SER A 81 6.32 8.97 22.78
CA SER A 81 7.76 9.02 23.03
C SER A 81 8.40 7.65 23.25
N CYS A 82 7.60 6.60 23.42
CA CYS A 82 8.06 5.26 23.80
C CYS A 82 8.00 4.26 22.63
N ILE A 83 7.52 4.68 21.47
CA ILE A 83 7.35 3.82 20.29
C ILE A 83 8.43 4.13 19.27
N SER A 84 8.91 3.08 18.58
CA SER A 84 9.86 3.21 17.48
C SER A 84 9.11 3.61 16.20
N TRP A 85 9.00 4.92 15.99
CA TRP A 85 8.36 5.48 14.80
C TRP A 85 9.24 5.30 13.55
N LEU A 86 8.60 5.14 12.40
CA LEU A 86 9.31 5.17 11.12
C LEU A 86 9.87 6.57 10.87
N PRO A 87 11.03 6.69 10.19
CA PRO A 87 11.65 7.98 9.95
C PRO A 87 10.75 8.99 9.22
N ALA A 88 9.91 8.50 8.32
CA ALA A 88 8.96 9.33 7.55
C ALA A 88 7.93 10.04 8.44
N ASP A 89 7.58 9.45 9.59
CA ASP A 89 6.52 9.97 10.47
C ASP A 89 7.05 10.87 11.58
N MET A 90 8.38 10.91 11.80
CA MET A 90 8.98 11.65 12.91
C MET A 90 8.72 13.16 12.84
N GLU A 91 8.71 13.76 11.65
CA GLU A 91 8.45 15.20 11.49
C GLU A 91 7.02 15.61 11.91
N LEU A 92 6.07 14.66 11.84
CA LEU A 92 4.69 14.89 12.24
C LEU A 92 4.51 14.78 13.76
N LEU A 93 5.32 13.96 14.43
CA LEU A 93 5.22 13.73 15.88
C LEU A 93 5.33 15.00 16.70
N ASP A 94 6.22 15.90 16.33
CA ASP A 94 6.43 17.15 17.07
C ASP A 94 5.24 18.10 16.97
N LYS A 95 4.46 18.01 15.90
CA LYS A 95 3.21 18.75 15.73
C LYS A 95 2.11 18.12 16.60
N ILE A 96 1.91 16.80 16.47
CA ILE A 96 0.88 16.06 17.21
C ILE A 96 1.09 16.16 18.74
N ARG A 97 2.34 16.08 19.22
CA ARG A 97 2.67 16.22 20.66
C ARG A 97 2.24 17.56 21.29
N ARG A 98 2.11 18.61 20.48
CA ARG A 98 1.67 19.94 20.94
C ARG A 98 0.15 20.05 21.00
N GLU A 99 -0.55 19.19 20.25
CA GLU A 99 -2.01 19.21 20.11
C GLU A 99 -2.71 18.23 21.05
N LEU A 100 -2.03 17.14 21.45
CA LEU A 100 -2.41 16.25 22.55
C LEU A 100 -1.93 16.77 23.90
#